data_AF-A0AAD6ID21-F1
#
_entry.id   AF-A0AAD6ID21-F1
#
_cell.length_a   1.000
_cell.length_b   1.000
_cell.length_c   1.000
_cell.angle_alpha   90.00
_cell.angle_beta   90.00
_cell.angle_gamma   90.00
#
_symmetry.space_group_name_H-M   'P 1'
#
loop_
_entity.id
_entity.type
_entity.pdbx_description
1 polymer ?
#
loop_
_entity_poly.entity_id
_entity_poly.type
_entity_poly.pdbx_seq_one_letter_code
_entity_poly.pdbx_strand_id
1 'polypeptide(L)'
;MENYSTAFISGTIHFIEKIAEYFPLQTTVQGMLGIFERLFGLVFKEMVVDKGSDIVWHEDVLDDKDLGSGFVSYLYIDLFSRDGKYPNPSDWNLQLFPKPSPDKPSLLRHDNVVTIFHELGHAIHDLMAKTTYSTFYGTKSTEDFAEAPSQILENWC
;
A
#
# COMPACT_ATOMS: atom_id res chain seq x y z
N MET A 1 -2.28 0.52 43.68
CA MET A 1 -2.35 1.48 42.55
C MET A 1 -1.96 0.84 41.20
N GLU A 2 -1.88 -0.49 41.09
CA GLU A 2 -1.27 -1.17 39.91
C GLU A 2 -2.26 -1.66 38.83
N ASN A 3 -3.58 -1.52 39.01
CA ASN A 3 -4.56 -2.19 38.11
C ASN A 3 -5.27 -1.28 37.09
N TYR A 4 -5.11 0.04 37.18
CA TYR A 4 -5.80 0.96 36.26
C TYR A 4 -5.07 1.11 34.92
N SER A 5 -3.74 1.08 34.92
CA SER A 5 -2.93 1.20 33.70
C SER A 5 -3.10 -0.01 32.77
N THR A 6 -3.05 -1.22 33.32
CA THR A 6 -3.20 -2.47 32.56
C THR A 6 -4.60 -2.65 31.99
N ALA A 7 -5.65 -2.32 32.74
CA ALA A 7 -7.03 -2.38 32.26
C ALA A 7 -7.30 -1.34 31.15
N PHE A 8 -6.75 -0.12 31.28
CA PHE A 8 -6.85 0.92 30.25
C PHE A 8 -6.14 0.53 28.95
N ILE A 9 -4.92 -0.02 29.06
CA ILE A 9 -4.16 -0.54 27.90
C ILE A 9 -4.92 -1.70 27.25
N SER A 10 -5.42 -2.65 28.03
CA SER A 10 -6.18 -3.80 27.52
C SER A 10 -7.47 -3.38 26.82
N GLY A 11 -8.23 -2.43 27.39
CA GLY A 11 -9.43 -1.90 26.75
C GLY A 11 -9.14 -1.14 25.45
N THR A 12 -8.04 -0.38 25.41
CA THR A 12 -7.61 0.34 24.21
C THR A 12 -7.18 -0.61 23.10
N ILE A 13 -6.39 -1.64 23.42
CA ILE A 13 -5.98 -2.67 22.45
C ILE A 13 -7.21 -3.40 21.91
N HIS A 14 -8.14 -3.81 22.78
CA HIS A 14 -9.37 -4.48 22.36
C HIS A 14 -10.22 -3.61 21.41
N PHE A 15 -10.32 -2.31 21.68
CA PHE A 15 -11.03 -1.38 20.81
C PHE A 15 -10.36 -1.24 19.43
N ILE A 16 -9.02 -1.15 19.38
CA ILE A 16 -8.27 -1.09 18.12
C ILE A 16 -8.47 -2.37 17.30
N GLU A 17 -8.43 -3.53 17.94
CA GLU A 17 -8.69 -4.82 17.27
C GLU A 17 -10.12 -4.89 16.73
N LYS A 18 -11.10 -4.34 17.44
CA LYS A 18 -12.49 -4.24 16.97
C LYS A 18 -12.68 -3.34 15.77
N ILE A 19 -11.92 -2.25 15.67
CA ILE A 19 -11.93 -1.39 14.48
C ILE A 19 -11.33 -2.14 13.28
N ALA A 20 -10.28 -2.94 13.49
CA ALA A 20 -9.62 -3.67 12.41
C ALA A 20 -10.56 -4.65 11.67
N GLU A 21 -11.63 -5.11 12.32
CA GLU A 21 -12.68 -5.96 11.70
C GLU A 21 -13.36 -5.27 10.50
N TYR A 22 -13.31 -3.93 10.41
CA TYR A 22 -13.87 -3.14 9.30
C TYR A 22 -12.91 -2.94 8.14
N PHE A 23 -11.64 -3.32 8.28
CA PHE A 23 -10.62 -3.15 7.25
C PHE A 23 -10.02 -4.48 6.79
N PRO A 24 -10.79 -5.39 6.15
CA PRO A 24 -10.22 -6.53 5.45
C PRO A 24 -9.24 -6.06 4.36
N LEU A 25 -8.03 -6.61 4.35
CA LEU A 25 -6.92 -6.18 3.47
C LEU A 25 -7.36 -5.94 2.03
N GLN A 26 -7.99 -6.92 1.40
CA GLN A 26 -8.32 -6.87 -0.03
C GLN A 26 -9.36 -5.79 -0.34
N THR A 27 -10.45 -5.72 0.43
CA THR A 27 -11.49 -4.70 0.24
C THR A 27 -10.95 -3.30 0.52
N THR A 28 -10.10 -3.16 1.53
CA THR A 28 -9.48 -1.86 1.87
C THR A 28 -8.58 -1.38 0.74
N VAL A 29 -7.67 -2.22 0.25
CA VAL A 29 -6.76 -1.85 -0.86
C VAL A 29 -7.55 -1.54 -2.14
N GLN A 30 -8.58 -2.32 -2.47
CA GLN A 30 -9.46 -2.02 -3.60
C GLN A 30 -10.18 -0.66 -3.44
N GLY A 31 -10.64 -0.36 -2.23
CA GLY A 31 -11.24 0.94 -1.91
C GLY A 31 -10.26 2.11 -2.08
N MET A 32 -9.00 1.93 -1.63
CA MET A 32 -7.92 2.91 -1.80
C MET A 32 -7.61 3.17 -3.27
N LEU A 33 -7.43 2.12 -4.07
CA LEU A 33 -7.21 2.27 -5.51
C LEU A 33 -8.38 3.01 -6.18
N GLY A 34 -9.62 2.67 -5.82
CA GLY A 34 -10.80 3.38 -6.32
C GLY A 34 -10.87 4.87 -5.93
N ILE A 35 -10.22 5.30 -4.84
CA ILE A 35 -10.05 6.73 -4.53
C ILE A 35 -9.10 7.37 -5.54
N PHE A 36 -7.97 6.74 -5.85
CA PHE A 36 -7.01 7.25 -6.83
C PHE A 36 -7.57 7.26 -8.26
N GLU A 37 -8.41 6.29 -8.64
CA GLU A 37 -9.14 6.33 -9.90
C GLU A 37 -10.00 7.59 -10.02
N ARG A 38 -10.73 7.93 -8.94
CA ARG A 38 -11.59 9.12 -8.91
C ARG A 38 -10.81 10.43 -8.85
N LEU A 39 -9.73 10.50 -8.06
CA LEU A 39 -8.96 11.71 -7.88
C LEU A 39 -8.10 12.04 -9.11
N PHE A 40 -7.49 11.03 -9.71
CA PHE A 40 -6.46 11.22 -10.74
C PHE A 40 -6.88 10.73 -12.13
N GLY A 41 -8.07 10.15 -12.27
CA GLY A 41 -8.56 9.60 -13.54
C GLY A 41 -7.79 8.36 -13.99
N LEU A 42 -7.18 7.65 -13.03
CA LEU A 42 -6.50 6.38 -13.27
C LEU A 42 -7.51 5.24 -13.41
N VAL A 43 -7.05 4.12 -13.96
CA VAL A 43 -7.78 2.85 -14.00
C VAL A 43 -6.81 1.77 -13.58
N PHE A 44 -7.12 1.05 -12.50
CA PHE A 44 -6.30 -0.07 -12.04
C PHE A 44 -6.93 -1.37 -12.48
N LYS A 45 -6.19 -2.14 -13.26
CA LYS A 45 -6.60 -3.48 -13.70
C LYS A 45 -5.72 -4.50 -13.01
N GLU A 46 -6.31 -5.30 -12.14
CA GLU A 46 -5.62 -6.45 -11.55
C GLU A 46 -5.31 -7.47 -12.64
N MET A 47 -4.14 -8.08 -12.54
CA MET A 47 -3.65 -9.03 -13.53
C MET A 47 -3.19 -10.32 -12.89
N VAL A 48 -3.60 -11.41 -13.51
CA VAL A 48 -3.17 -12.75 -13.13
C VAL A 48 -1.88 -13.04 -13.87
N VAL A 49 -0.77 -13.04 -13.13
CA VAL A 49 0.54 -13.33 -13.69
C VAL A 49 0.86 -14.81 -13.50
N ASP A 50 1.23 -15.49 -14.59
CA ASP A 50 1.62 -16.89 -14.52
C ASP A 50 2.91 -17.05 -13.70
N LYS A 51 2.90 -18.02 -12.78
CA LYS A 51 4.05 -18.34 -11.92
C LYS A 51 5.30 -18.58 -12.77
N GLY A 52 6.30 -17.71 -12.61
CA GLY A 52 7.59 -17.82 -13.30
C GLY A 52 7.81 -16.89 -14.49
N SER A 53 6.92 -15.92 -14.73
CA SER A 53 7.21 -14.83 -15.67
C SER A 53 8.37 -13.95 -15.17
N ASP A 54 9.33 -13.59 -16.02
CA ASP A 54 10.51 -12.75 -15.73
C ASP A 54 10.20 -11.31 -15.24
N ILE A 55 8.93 -10.99 -15.05
CA ILE A 55 8.38 -9.65 -14.80
C ILE A 55 8.06 -9.46 -13.31
N VAL A 56 7.91 -10.56 -12.59
CA VAL A 56 7.41 -10.60 -11.22
C VAL A 56 8.38 -11.39 -10.36
N TRP A 57 9.00 -10.73 -9.37
CA TRP A 57 10.02 -11.36 -8.52
C TRP A 57 9.41 -12.24 -7.40
N HIS A 58 8.10 -12.21 -7.21
CA HIS A 58 7.39 -13.02 -6.22
C HIS A 58 5.93 -13.31 -6.62
N GLU A 59 5.42 -14.50 -6.31
CA GLU A 59 4.05 -14.93 -6.66
C GLU A 59 2.89 -14.06 -6.10
N ASP A 60 3.20 -13.12 -5.20
CA ASP A 60 2.20 -12.23 -4.58
C ASP A 60 2.14 -10.85 -5.28
N VAL A 61 2.84 -10.68 -6.40
CA VAL A 61 3.06 -9.40 -7.09
C VAL A 61 2.29 -9.40 -8.43
N LEU A 62 1.52 -8.34 -8.72
CA LEU A 62 0.56 -8.22 -9.84
C LEU A 62 1.15 -7.39 -11.02
N ASP A 63 0.93 -7.75 -12.30
CA ASP A 63 1.59 -7.18 -13.52
C ASP A 63 0.67 -7.05 -14.77
N ASP A 64 0.59 -5.93 -15.54
CA ASP A 64 -0.28 -5.73 -16.75
C ASP A 64 0.42 -5.52 -18.12
N LYS A 65 0.54 -6.59 -18.92
CA LYS A 65 1.04 -6.54 -20.31
C LYS A 65 -0.08 -6.52 -21.34
N ASP A 66 -0.67 -5.35 -21.55
CA ASP A 66 -1.16 -4.89 -22.85
C ASP A 66 -1.79 -3.52 -22.60
N LEU A 67 -1.40 -2.45 -23.29
CA LEU A 67 -2.28 -1.30 -23.55
C LEU A 67 -1.60 -0.27 -24.46
N GLY A 68 -2.33 0.16 -25.50
CA GLY A 68 -1.93 1.23 -26.42
C GLY A 68 -1.86 2.62 -25.77
N SER A 69 -2.11 3.69 -26.54
CA SER A 69 -2.05 5.08 -26.08
C SER A 69 -2.97 5.34 -24.87
N GLY A 70 -2.43 5.28 -23.65
CA GLY A 70 -3.19 5.37 -22.40
C GLY A 70 -2.61 4.56 -21.23
N PHE A 71 -1.73 3.60 -21.51
CA PHE A 71 -0.96 2.94 -20.45
C PHE A 71 0.02 3.91 -19.78
N VAL A 72 0.02 3.92 -18.45
CA VAL A 72 0.95 4.75 -17.66
C VAL A 72 2.13 3.91 -17.19
N SER A 73 1.87 2.90 -16.36
CA SER A 73 2.92 2.07 -15.75
C SER A 73 2.30 0.90 -14.98
N TYR A 74 3.17 -0.03 -14.58
CA TYR A 74 2.89 -1.10 -13.63
C TYR A 74 2.89 -0.59 -12.20
N LEU A 75 2.06 -1.19 -11.35
CA LEU A 75 2.05 -0.98 -9.91
C LEU A 75 2.15 -2.33 -9.20
N TYR A 76 3.26 -2.52 -8.49
CA TYR A 76 3.52 -3.74 -7.75
C TYR A 76 3.22 -3.52 -6.26
N ILE A 77 2.33 -4.32 -5.69
CA ILE A 77 1.93 -4.20 -4.27
C ILE A 77 2.29 -5.49 -3.53
N ASP A 78 3.42 -5.48 -2.84
CA ASP A 78 3.90 -6.61 -2.05
C ASP A 78 3.67 -6.35 -0.56
N LEU A 79 2.52 -6.80 -0.03
CA LEU A 79 2.00 -6.43 1.31
C LEU A 79 2.43 -7.35 2.47
N PHE A 80 2.92 -8.55 2.15
CA PHE A 80 3.13 -9.60 3.15
C PHE A 80 4.57 -9.68 3.63
N SER A 81 4.71 -10.00 4.92
CA SER A 81 6.00 -10.30 5.55
C SER A 81 6.51 -11.69 5.19
N ARG A 82 7.81 -11.79 4.88
CA ARG A 82 8.52 -13.06 4.66
C ARG A 82 10.01 -12.93 4.96
N ASP A 83 10.66 -14.05 5.24
CA ASP A 83 12.11 -14.10 5.46
C ASP A 83 12.88 -13.61 4.23
N GLY A 84 13.90 -12.77 4.46
CA GLY A 84 14.73 -12.19 3.40
C GLY A 84 14.15 -10.97 2.69
N LYS A 85 12.93 -10.52 3.04
CA LYS A 85 12.36 -9.24 2.57
C LYS A 85 12.78 -8.08 3.50
N TYR A 86 12.89 -6.88 2.94
CA TYR A 86 13.21 -5.67 3.68
C TYR A 86 12.09 -5.32 4.68
N PRO A 87 12.39 -5.22 5.99
CA PRO A 87 11.38 -5.28 7.06
C PRO A 87 10.55 -4.01 7.24
N ASN A 88 10.97 -2.88 6.68
CA ASN A 88 10.29 -1.60 6.87
C ASN A 88 9.48 -1.23 5.61
N PRO A 89 8.34 -0.54 5.76
CA PRO A 89 7.64 0.09 4.65
C PRO A 89 8.55 1.04 3.89
N SER A 90 8.50 0.96 2.57
CA SER A 90 9.04 1.94 1.63
C SER A 90 8.28 1.85 0.31
N ASP A 91 8.44 2.85 -0.55
CA ASP A 91 7.74 3.01 -1.84
C ASP A 91 7.65 1.73 -2.68
N TRP A 92 8.65 0.86 -2.56
CA TRP A 92 8.78 -0.37 -3.34
C TRP A 92 8.57 -1.66 -2.54
N ASN A 93 8.35 -1.58 -1.22
CA ASN A 93 8.15 -2.74 -0.34
C ASN A 93 7.22 -2.42 0.83
N LEU A 94 5.99 -2.92 0.79
CA LEU A 94 5.04 -2.86 1.89
C LEU A 94 5.16 -4.11 2.79
N GLN A 95 6.10 -4.16 3.72
CA GLN A 95 6.19 -5.29 4.67
C GLN A 95 5.36 -5.03 5.93
N LEU A 96 4.04 -5.24 5.86
CA LEU A 96 3.15 -4.86 6.96
C LEU A 96 2.38 -6.01 7.59
N PHE A 97 2.09 -7.10 6.85
CA PHE A 97 1.07 -8.06 7.30
C PHE A 97 1.53 -9.52 7.32
N PRO A 98 1.13 -10.30 8.34
CA PRO A 98 1.13 -11.74 8.23
C PRO A 98 0.11 -12.18 7.18
N LYS A 99 0.44 -13.23 6.42
CA LYS A 99 -0.49 -13.81 5.44
C LYS A 99 -1.79 -14.26 6.14
N PRO A 100 -2.96 -14.13 5.48
CA PRO A 100 -4.20 -14.67 6.01
C PRO A 100 -4.07 -16.19 6.21
N SER A 101 -4.72 -16.72 7.25
CA SER A 101 -4.90 -18.16 7.44
C SER A 101 -6.35 -18.55 7.14
N PRO A 102 -6.67 -19.84 6.91
CA PRO A 102 -8.04 -20.29 6.66
C PRO A 102 -9.03 -19.83 7.74
N ASP A 103 -8.55 -19.70 8.97
CA ASP A 103 -9.37 -19.34 10.14
C ASP A 103 -9.32 -17.84 10.47
N LYS A 104 -8.40 -17.07 9.88
CA LYS A 104 -8.19 -15.66 10.22
C LYS A 104 -7.89 -14.81 8.97
N PRO A 105 -8.82 -13.93 8.54
CA PRO A 105 -8.55 -13.00 7.45
C PRO A 105 -7.44 -12.00 7.85
N SER A 106 -6.76 -11.45 6.85
CA SER A 106 -5.79 -10.37 7.08
C SER A 106 -6.58 -9.07 7.31
N LEU A 107 -6.60 -8.63 8.57
CA LEU A 107 -7.29 -7.42 9.02
C LEU A 107 -6.27 -6.31 9.27
N LEU A 108 -6.59 -5.10 8.81
CA LEU A 108 -5.74 -3.93 8.95
C LEU A 108 -6.15 -3.13 10.17
N ARG A 109 -5.18 -2.74 10.99
CA ARG A 109 -5.43 -1.65 11.94
C ARG A 109 -5.40 -0.32 11.20
N HIS A 110 -6.03 0.72 11.76
CA HIS A 110 -6.06 2.04 11.15
C HIS A 110 -4.66 2.59 10.84
N ASP A 111 -3.69 2.41 11.75
CA ASP A 111 -2.30 2.81 11.50
C ASP A 111 -1.71 2.12 10.26
N ASN A 112 -2.12 0.89 9.97
CA ASN A 112 -1.71 0.22 8.75
C ASN A 112 -2.39 0.79 7.50
N VAL A 113 -3.67 1.17 7.59
CA VAL A 113 -4.39 1.84 6.50
C VAL A 113 -3.67 3.13 6.12
N VAL A 114 -3.28 3.94 7.12
CA VAL A 114 -2.49 5.17 6.93
C VAL A 114 -1.16 4.87 6.25
N THR A 115 -0.42 3.86 6.72
CA THR A 115 0.86 3.48 6.08
C THR A 115 0.67 3.05 4.62
N ILE A 116 -0.36 2.26 4.30
CA ILE A 116 -0.61 1.87 2.91
C ILE A 116 -0.92 3.10 2.04
N PHE A 117 -1.72 4.06 2.55
CA PHE A 117 -1.97 5.31 1.84
C PHE A 117 -0.69 6.12 1.59
N HIS A 118 0.19 6.18 2.60
CA HIS A 118 1.47 6.87 2.51
C HIS A 118 2.32 6.29 1.37
N GLU A 119 2.58 4.98 1.38
CA GLU A 119 3.42 4.33 0.35
C GLU A 119 2.74 4.37 -1.03
N LEU A 120 1.42 4.20 -1.10
CA LEU A 120 0.71 4.36 -2.36
C LEU A 120 0.78 5.81 -2.86
N GLY A 121 0.86 6.81 -1.99
CA GLY A 121 1.03 8.19 -2.39
C GLY A 121 2.37 8.44 -3.10
N HIS A 122 3.44 7.82 -2.62
CA HIS A 122 4.72 7.80 -3.33
C HIS A 122 4.61 7.09 -4.68
N ALA A 123 3.95 5.93 -4.73
CA ALA A 123 3.71 5.22 -5.98
C ALA A 123 2.91 6.06 -6.99
N ILE A 124 1.84 6.76 -6.56
CA ILE A 124 1.07 7.67 -7.41
C ILE A 124 1.93 8.83 -7.91
N HIS A 125 2.78 9.40 -7.05
CA HIS A 125 3.72 10.45 -7.44
C HIS A 125 4.63 9.98 -8.58
N ASP A 126 5.17 8.78 -8.48
CA ASP A 126 5.97 8.15 -9.52
C ASP A 126 5.18 7.85 -10.80
N LEU A 127 3.97 7.29 -10.69
CA LEU A 127 3.12 6.96 -11.85
C LEU A 127 2.72 8.20 -12.64
N MET A 128 2.45 9.31 -11.95
CA MET A 128 1.96 10.54 -12.56
C MET A 128 3.08 11.45 -13.10
N ALA A 129 4.34 11.17 -12.76
CA ALA A 129 5.47 11.97 -13.15
C ALA A 129 5.70 11.94 -14.68
N LYS A 130 5.71 13.13 -15.30
CA LYS A 130 6.02 13.30 -16.73
C LYS A 130 7.13 14.31 -16.89
N THR A 131 8.35 13.81 -17.07
CA THR A 131 9.55 14.65 -17.18
C THR A 131 10.39 14.27 -18.39
N THR A 132 11.14 15.24 -18.93
CA THR A 132 12.03 15.03 -20.09
C THR A 132 13.28 14.22 -19.71
N TYR A 133 13.72 14.31 -18.44
CA TYR A 133 14.96 13.70 -17.97
C TYR A 133 14.70 12.84 -16.73
N SER A 134 15.27 11.63 -16.72
CA SER A 134 15.11 10.66 -15.63
C SER A 134 15.63 11.12 -14.26
N THR A 135 16.48 12.16 -14.23
CA THR A 135 16.96 12.78 -12.99
C THR A 135 15.86 13.50 -12.23
N PHE A 136 14.80 13.95 -12.90
CA PHE A 136 13.67 14.67 -12.30
C PHE A 136 12.40 13.82 -12.22
N TYR A 137 12.49 12.52 -12.53
CA TYR A 137 11.33 11.64 -12.56
C TYR A 137 10.93 11.23 -11.13
N GLY A 138 9.63 11.25 -10.87
CA GLY A 138 9.03 10.66 -9.67
C GLY A 138 9.41 11.37 -8.38
N THR A 139 9.68 10.59 -7.33
CA THR A 139 10.09 11.05 -5.99
C THR A 139 11.48 11.70 -5.94
N LYS A 140 12.17 11.89 -7.07
CA LYS A 140 13.45 12.63 -7.16
C LYS A 140 13.24 14.15 -7.05
N SER A 141 12.65 14.58 -5.94
CA SER A 141 12.51 15.97 -5.51
C SER A 141 13.54 16.32 -4.44
N THR A 142 13.42 17.52 -3.86
CA THR A 142 14.13 17.81 -2.61
C THR A 142 13.61 16.89 -1.50
N GLU A 143 14.49 16.51 -0.59
CA GLU A 143 14.18 15.57 0.51
C GLU A 143 13.01 16.06 1.38
N ASP A 144 12.95 17.37 1.61
CA ASP A 144 11.88 18.04 2.36
C ASP A 144 10.52 18.08 1.64
N PHE A 145 10.48 17.77 0.34
CA PHE A 145 9.28 17.73 -0.47
C PHE A 145 8.85 16.31 -0.86
N ALA A 146 9.76 15.34 -0.81
CA ALA A 146 9.49 13.96 -1.25
C ALA A 146 8.29 13.34 -0.51
N GLU A 147 8.14 13.66 0.79
CA GLU A 147 7.04 13.20 1.64
C GLU A 147 5.73 13.98 1.50
N ALA A 148 5.74 15.13 0.83
CA ALA A 148 4.53 15.96 0.76
C ALA A 148 3.39 15.24 0.02
N PRO A 149 3.61 14.57 -1.13
CA PRO A 149 2.55 13.83 -1.82
C PRO A 149 2.00 12.65 -1.01
N SER A 150 2.85 11.87 -0.35
CA SER A 150 2.43 10.74 0.49
C SER A 150 1.61 11.21 1.69
N GLN A 151 2.11 12.20 2.45
CA GLN A 151 1.45 12.72 3.64
C GLN A 151 0.12 13.44 3.34
N ILE A 152 0.00 14.11 2.20
CA ILE A 152 -1.27 14.72 1.80
C ILE A 152 -2.34 13.64 1.57
N LEU A 153 -1.96 12.52 0.95
CA LEU A 153 -2.88 11.44 0.60
C LEU A 153 -3.34 10.61 1.80
N GLU A 154 -2.59 10.62 2.91
CA GLU A 154 -3.03 10.04 4.19
C GLU A 154 -4.38 10.60 4.67
N ASN A 155 -4.76 11.83 4.30
CA ASN A 155 -6.02 12.45 4.72
C ASN A 155 -7.28 11.84 4.06
N TRP A 156 -7.12 10.88 3.16
CA TRP A 156 -8.21 10.17 2.48
C TRP A 156 -8.50 8.79 3.07
N CYS A 157 -7.83 8.42 4.18
CA CYS A 157 -8.02 7.13 4.86
C CYS A 157 -9.26 7.05 5.75
#